data_AF-A0A1I5U0N1-F1
#
_entry.id   AF-A0A1I5U0N1-F1
#
_cell.length_a   1.000
_cell.length_b   1.000
_cell.length_c   1.000
_cell.angle_alpha   90.00
_cell.angle_beta   90.00
_cell.angle_gamma   90.00
#
_symmetry.space_group_name_H-M   'P 1'
#
loop_
_entity.id
_entity.type
_entity.pdbx_description
1 polymer ?
#
loop_
_entity_poly.entity_id
_entity_poly.type
_entity_poly.pdbx_seq_one_letter_code
_entity_poly.pdbx_strand_id
1 'polypeptide(L)'
;MGWQEELRRLDAELAEGSITHEQHRRLRDELLAAASGGGTASPVAQPLHRINFDGPWRSTNPGLAPQPTQEPPPVESTSAALLASGRPTTAPSPADDRPTEILRYPRPFPPPAAARPPLGPPPPGFHHPAGPRPYPAPGGPPSPQNRTKPTWLFLALGVLLVLALVVGATWWLSNGTNAPDGGGPGEAQAAAPKRPDLESRLPALPGAADANSSIMSVEKGAELDLYPIQAVPVFQQHGATEVAYRGAHDSEDHGYFVLAMPTSSPADARQVVDYLFRGALSGGFTAEADGATVTGTKRDRRMRGTWYASGAVAVTIWVSQPSTEDETVLRERFDNTVTALRNALPAQ
;
A
#
# COMPACT_ATOMS: atom_id res chain seq x y z
N MET A 1 6.43 -4.40 -12.54
CA MET A 1 7.73 -3.76 -12.30
C MET A 1 8.67 -4.80 -11.72
N GLY A 2 9.99 -4.71 -11.94
CA GLY A 2 10.94 -5.68 -11.40
C GLY A 2 11.29 -5.40 -9.93
N TRP A 3 11.64 -6.43 -9.17
CA TRP A 3 12.10 -6.32 -7.79
C TRP A 3 13.33 -5.38 -7.64
N GLN A 4 14.10 -5.20 -8.73
CA GLN A 4 15.24 -4.29 -8.78
C GLN A 4 14.81 -2.81 -8.75
N GLU A 5 13.71 -2.46 -9.42
CA GLU A 5 13.16 -1.11 -9.37
C GLU A 5 12.60 -0.78 -7.98
N GLU A 6 12.02 -1.77 -7.30
CA GLU A 6 11.49 -1.61 -5.94
C GLU A 6 12.61 -1.43 -4.90
N LEU A 7 13.74 -2.12 -5.05
CA LEU A 7 14.91 -1.85 -4.20
C LEU A 7 15.48 -0.44 -4.40
N ARG A 8 15.59 0.03 -5.65
CA ARG A 8 16.05 1.42 -5.92
C ARG A 8 15.12 2.46 -5.31
N ARG A 9 13.81 2.18 -5.31
CA ARG A 9 12.82 3.04 -4.68
C ARG A 9 12.97 3.06 -3.15
N LEU A 10 13.13 1.90 -2.52
CA LEU A 10 13.36 1.82 -1.07
C LEU A 10 14.66 2.54 -0.65
N ASP A 11 15.72 2.46 -1.46
CA ASP A 11 16.96 3.19 -1.18
C ASP A 11 16.77 4.71 -1.30
N ALA A 12 15.95 5.19 -2.24
CA ALA A 12 15.60 6.60 -2.36
C ALA A 12 14.76 7.08 -1.15
N GLU A 13 13.80 6.27 -0.70
CA GLU A 13 12.96 6.55 0.46
C GLU A 13 13.79 6.57 1.77
N LEU A 14 14.81 5.71 1.90
CA LEU A 14 15.74 5.76 3.04
C LEU A 14 16.60 7.02 3.01
N ALA A 15 17.07 7.43 1.83
CA ALA A 15 17.87 8.65 1.66
C ALA A 15 17.06 9.94 1.90
N GLU A 16 15.77 9.91 1.59
CA GLU A 16 14.81 10.97 1.89
C GLU A 16 14.39 10.99 3.38
N GLY A 17 14.66 9.90 4.12
CA GLY A 17 14.29 9.76 5.53
C GLY A 17 12.82 9.45 5.74
N SER A 18 12.09 9.06 4.69
CA SER A 18 10.67 8.69 4.76
C SER A 18 10.46 7.31 5.37
N ILE A 19 11.49 6.47 5.38
CA ILE A 19 11.53 5.16 6.07
C ILE A 19 12.72 5.07 7.01
N THR A 20 12.52 4.35 8.13
CA THR A 20 13.61 4.06 9.08
C THR A 20 14.49 2.93 8.58
N HIS A 21 15.73 2.83 9.08
CA HIS A 21 16.68 1.77 8.71
C HIS A 21 16.15 0.35 8.98
N GLU A 22 15.38 0.15 10.06
CA GLU A 22 14.77 -1.14 10.38
C GLU A 22 13.64 -1.49 9.42
N GLN A 23 12.82 -0.50 9.05
CA GLN A 23 11.75 -0.66 8.10
C GLN A 23 12.27 -0.95 6.68
N HIS A 24 13.37 -0.30 6.28
CA HIS A 24 14.07 -0.60 5.03
C HIS A 24 14.57 -2.04 4.97
N ARG A 25 15.23 -2.54 6.03
CA ARG A 25 15.65 -3.95 6.11
C ARG A 25 14.50 -4.90 5.92
N ARG A 26 13.40 -4.68 6.65
CA ARG A 26 12.23 -5.55 6.59
C ARG A 26 11.61 -5.59 5.18
N LEU A 27 11.40 -4.43 4.56
CA LEU A 27 10.81 -4.34 3.22
C LEU A 27 11.71 -4.95 2.15
N ARG A 28 13.02 -4.76 2.28
CA ARG A 28 14.00 -5.40 1.40
C ARG A 28 13.99 -6.92 1.55
N ASP A 29 13.93 -7.44 2.77
CA ASP A 29 13.90 -8.88 3.02
C ASP A 29 12.61 -9.51 2.50
N GLU A 30 11.47 -8.84 2.64
CA GLU A 30 10.18 -9.26 2.09
C GLU A 30 10.21 -9.27 0.54
N LEU A 31 10.80 -8.25 -0.09
CA LEU A 31 10.98 -8.20 -1.55
C LEU A 31 11.92 -9.29 -2.08
N LEU A 32 13.02 -9.55 -1.37
CA LEU A 32 13.96 -10.61 -1.74
C LEU A 32 13.33 -11.99 -1.54
N ALA A 33 12.54 -12.19 -0.49
CA ALA A 33 11.80 -13.42 -0.25
C ALA A 33 10.75 -13.68 -1.35
N ALA A 34 10.01 -12.64 -1.75
CA ALA A 34 9.05 -12.71 -2.85
C ALA A 34 9.73 -13.02 -4.21
N ALA A 35 10.90 -12.42 -4.45
CA ALA A 35 11.69 -12.66 -5.67
C ALA A 35 12.38 -14.04 -5.69
N SER A 36 12.66 -14.64 -4.53
CA SER A 36 13.40 -15.91 -4.40
C SER A 36 12.56 -17.17 -4.57
N GLY A 37 11.26 -17.06 -4.88
CA GLY A 37 10.44 -18.22 -5.28
C GLY A 37 10.33 -19.33 -4.22
N GLY A 38 10.23 -18.98 -2.94
CA GLY A 38 9.93 -19.92 -1.86
C GLY A 38 8.43 -20.23 -1.80
N GLY A 39 8.07 -21.48 -2.07
CA GLY A 39 6.70 -21.96 -2.21
C GLY A 39 5.74 -21.61 -1.07
N THR A 40 4.48 -21.46 -1.48
CA THR A 40 3.25 -21.33 -0.68
C THR A 40 3.29 -22.05 0.67
N ALA A 41 3.10 -21.32 1.76
CA ALA A 41 2.53 -21.90 2.98
C ALA A 41 1.04 -22.20 2.69
N SER A 42 0.69 -23.47 2.54
CA SER A 42 -0.71 -23.91 2.42
C SER A 42 -1.49 -23.55 3.69
N PRO A 43 -2.70 -22.96 3.58
CA PRO A 43 -3.58 -22.74 4.71
C PRO A 43 -4.40 -24.01 4.99
N VAL A 44 -4.05 -24.75 6.04
CA VAL A 44 -5.02 -25.61 6.71
C VAL A 44 -5.11 -25.15 8.16
N ALA A 45 -6.17 -24.41 8.46
CA ALA A 45 -6.61 -24.18 9.83
C ALA A 45 -7.18 -25.48 10.39
N GLN A 46 -6.52 -26.06 11.39
CA GLN A 46 -7.08 -27.12 12.23
C GLN A 46 -7.97 -26.46 13.31
N PRO A 47 -9.19 -26.96 13.55
CA PRO A 47 -10.03 -26.46 14.64
C PRO A 47 -9.46 -26.86 16.01
N LEU A 48 -9.41 -25.90 16.94
CA LEU A 48 -9.13 -26.15 18.36
C LEU A 48 -10.25 -27.00 18.98
N HIS A 49 -10.06 -28.32 19.02
CA HIS A 49 -10.83 -29.23 19.86
C HIS A 49 -10.09 -29.41 21.20
N ARG A 50 -10.63 -28.84 22.28
CA ARG A 50 -10.27 -29.22 23.66
C ARG A 50 -10.72 -30.66 23.89
N ILE A 51 -9.78 -31.59 24.06
CA ILE A 51 -10.08 -32.92 24.64
C ILE A 51 -8.97 -33.25 25.64
N ASN A 52 -9.37 -33.48 26.90
CA ASN A 52 -8.56 -34.10 27.93
C ASN A 52 -8.14 -35.51 27.48
N PHE A 53 -6.85 -35.79 27.51
CA PHE A 53 -6.27 -37.07 27.12
C PHE A 53 -6.09 -37.98 28.33
N ASP A 54 -7.08 -38.83 28.59
CA ASP A 54 -6.89 -40.13 29.26
C ASP A 54 -7.62 -41.18 28.40
N GLY A 55 -6.87 -41.87 27.53
CA GLY A 55 -7.39 -42.99 26.75
C GLY A 55 -6.70 -43.21 25.38
N PRO A 56 -6.37 -44.47 25.01
CA PRO A 56 -5.67 -44.77 23.75
C PRO A 56 -6.61 -44.67 22.53
N TRP A 57 -6.17 -43.93 21.52
CA TRP A 57 -6.87 -43.75 20.25
C TRP A 57 -7.07 -45.07 19.50
N ARG A 58 -8.33 -45.36 19.13
CA ARG A 58 -8.68 -46.25 18.01
C ARG A 58 -9.20 -45.39 16.86
N SER A 59 -8.55 -45.50 15.70
CA SER A 59 -9.04 -44.92 14.44
C SER A 59 -9.98 -45.92 13.76
N THR A 60 -11.20 -45.47 13.46
CA THR A 60 -12.17 -46.19 12.62
C THR A 60 -12.24 -45.43 11.30
N ASN A 61 -11.54 -45.91 10.27
CA ASN A 61 -11.73 -45.44 8.90
C ASN A 61 -12.18 -46.62 8.03
N PRO A 62 -13.29 -46.52 7.27
CA PRO A 62 -13.83 -47.62 6.49
C PRO A 62 -13.23 -47.61 5.08
N GLY A 63 -12.62 -48.72 4.67
CA GLY A 63 -12.16 -48.88 3.28
C GLY A 63 -11.08 -49.94 3.11
N LEU A 64 -11.48 -51.05 2.49
CA LEU A 64 -10.69 -52.16 1.93
C LEU A 64 -10.03 -53.14 2.92
N ALA A 65 -10.48 -54.40 2.78
CA ALA A 65 -9.94 -55.60 3.42
C ALA A 65 -8.54 -55.98 2.87
N PRO A 66 -7.75 -56.75 3.65
CA PRO A 66 -6.33 -56.96 3.42
C PRO A 66 -6.06 -58.17 2.53
N GLN A 67 -5.02 -58.09 1.69
CA GLN A 67 -4.36 -59.28 1.12
C GLN A 67 -2.84 -59.08 1.00
N PRO A 68 -2.07 -60.19 0.98
CA PRO A 68 -0.90 -60.37 1.84
C PRO A 68 0.40 -60.29 1.05
N THR A 69 1.53 -60.33 1.78
CA THR A 69 2.85 -60.89 1.39
C THR A 69 4.03 -59.94 1.61
N GLN A 70 5.09 -60.51 2.18
CA GLN A 70 6.48 -60.05 2.24
C GLN A 70 6.81 -58.87 3.15
N GLU A 71 7.59 -59.17 4.18
CA GLU A 71 8.44 -58.23 4.90
C GLU A 71 9.49 -57.67 3.93
N PRO A 72 9.45 -56.37 3.57
CA PRO A 72 10.56 -55.69 2.93
C PRO A 72 11.57 -55.27 4.01
N PRO A 73 12.88 -55.24 3.70
CA PRO A 73 13.86 -54.69 4.64
C PRO A 73 13.51 -53.22 4.97
N PRO A 74 13.95 -52.70 6.13
CA PRO A 74 13.61 -51.35 6.56
C PRO A 74 14.09 -50.34 5.53
N VAL A 75 13.14 -49.65 4.88
CA VAL A 75 13.41 -48.48 4.07
C VAL A 75 13.74 -47.32 5.00
N GLU A 76 15.03 -47.04 5.13
CA GLU A 76 15.53 -45.79 5.70
C GLU A 76 14.86 -44.61 4.98
N SER A 77 14.45 -43.60 5.75
CA SER A 77 13.94 -42.37 5.18
C SER A 77 15.02 -41.71 4.32
N THR A 78 14.61 -41.04 3.25
CA THR A 78 15.49 -40.28 2.34
C THR A 78 16.37 -39.26 3.06
N SER A 79 15.99 -38.84 4.26
CA SER A 79 16.79 -37.95 5.12
C SER A 79 17.93 -38.67 5.87
N ALA A 80 17.75 -39.94 6.26
CA ALA A 80 18.78 -40.75 6.91
C ALA A 80 19.87 -41.20 5.91
N ALA A 81 19.48 -41.51 4.67
CA ALA A 81 20.40 -41.88 3.60
C ALA A 81 21.35 -40.73 3.16
N LEU A 82 20.95 -39.47 3.35
CA LEU A 82 21.79 -38.29 3.03
C LEU A 82 22.88 -38.04 4.09
N LEU A 83 22.62 -38.41 5.35
CA LEU A 83 23.57 -38.25 6.47
C LEU A 83 24.54 -39.43 6.60
N ALA A 84 24.23 -40.59 6.00
CA ALA A 84 25.09 -41.78 6.00
C ALA A 84 26.25 -41.72 4.98
N SER A 85 26.30 -40.68 4.14
CA SER A 85 27.37 -40.53 3.16
C SER A 85 28.67 -40.02 3.82
N GLY A 86 29.54 -40.95 4.21
CA GLY A 86 30.92 -40.67 4.64
C GLY A 86 31.85 -40.22 3.50
N ARG A 87 31.32 -39.62 2.43
CA ARG A 87 32.13 -39.08 1.34
C ARG A 87 32.64 -37.71 1.74
N PRO A 88 33.96 -37.47 1.81
CA PRO A 88 34.48 -36.12 1.85
C PRO A 88 33.98 -35.39 0.60
N THR A 89 33.16 -34.36 0.81
CA THR A 89 32.77 -33.44 -0.26
C THR A 89 33.98 -32.58 -0.58
N THR A 90 34.79 -33.01 -1.55
CA THR A 90 35.75 -32.16 -2.26
C THR A 90 35.04 -31.36 -3.35
N ALA A 91 33.88 -30.76 -3.02
CA ALA A 91 33.34 -29.69 -3.84
C ALA A 91 34.20 -28.45 -3.54
N PRO A 92 34.95 -27.90 -4.51
CA PRO A 92 35.60 -26.61 -4.32
C PRO A 92 34.49 -25.61 -3.97
N SER A 93 34.59 -25.04 -2.78
CA SER A 93 33.65 -24.00 -2.35
C SER A 93 33.88 -22.80 -3.27
N PRO A 94 32.85 -22.12 -3.80
CA PRO A 94 33.03 -20.85 -4.52
C PRO A 94 33.71 -19.76 -3.68
N ALA A 95 33.97 -20.04 -2.39
CA ALA A 95 34.74 -19.21 -1.48
C ALA A 95 36.27 -19.30 -1.67
N ASP A 96 36.79 -20.28 -2.42
CA ASP A 96 38.25 -20.51 -2.52
C ASP A 96 38.95 -19.70 -3.65
N ASP A 97 38.20 -19.08 -4.57
CA ASP A 97 38.74 -18.31 -5.71
C ASP A 97 38.81 -16.79 -5.50
N ARG A 98 38.55 -16.29 -4.29
CA ARG A 98 38.67 -14.86 -4.00
C ARG A 98 39.63 -14.62 -2.83
N PRO A 99 40.79 -13.98 -3.06
CA PRO A 99 41.57 -13.46 -1.95
C PRO A 99 40.67 -12.58 -1.10
N THR A 100 40.66 -12.84 0.20
CA THR A 100 39.92 -12.09 1.20
C THR A 100 40.32 -10.63 1.08
N GLU A 101 39.47 -9.81 0.47
CA GLU A 101 39.72 -8.38 0.36
C GLU A 101 39.61 -7.80 1.77
N ILE A 102 40.76 -7.43 2.33
CA ILE A 102 40.85 -6.83 3.66
C ILE A 102 40.19 -5.46 3.58
N LEU A 103 38.92 -5.39 3.95
CA LEU A 103 38.23 -4.13 4.20
C LEU A 103 38.98 -3.38 5.30
N ARG A 104 39.67 -2.29 4.92
CA ARG A 104 40.23 -1.34 5.88
C ARG A 104 39.07 -0.77 6.70
N TYR A 105 39.04 -1.14 7.97
CA TYR A 105 38.17 -0.49 8.95
C TYR A 105 38.40 1.03 8.91
N PRO A 106 37.35 1.86 8.77
CA PRO A 106 37.50 3.30 8.93
C PRO A 106 37.98 3.58 10.36
N ARG A 107 39.00 4.44 10.48
CA ARG A 107 39.51 4.88 11.78
C ARG A 107 38.36 5.50 12.59
N PRO A 108 38.12 5.07 13.84
CA PRO A 108 37.22 5.79 14.72
C PRO A 108 37.76 7.22 14.93
N PHE A 109 36.84 8.18 14.89
CA PHE A 109 37.07 9.61 15.08
C PHE A 109 37.95 9.88 16.32
N PRO A 110 38.83 10.91 16.29
CA PRO A 110 39.50 11.35 17.50
C PRO A 110 38.44 11.80 18.52
N PRO A 111 38.59 11.45 19.81
CA PRO A 111 37.65 11.88 20.84
C PRO A 111 37.62 13.42 20.89
N PRO A 112 36.46 14.03 21.18
CA PRO A 112 36.39 15.47 21.37
C PRO A 112 37.36 15.86 22.49
N ALA A 113 38.22 16.82 22.19
CA ALA A 113 39.15 17.38 23.17
C ALA A 113 38.35 17.84 24.39
N ALA A 114 38.54 17.14 25.51
CA ALA A 114 38.00 17.57 26.80
C ALA A 114 38.49 18.99 27.06
N ALA A 115 37.55 19.93 27.12
CA ALA A 115 37.78 21.32 27.48
C ALA A 115 38.43 21.34 28.87
N ARG A 116 39.73 21.65 28.91
CA ARG A 116 40.43 21.97 30.16
C ARG A 116 39.98 23.37 30.61
N PRO A 117 39.72 23.60 31.90
CA PRO A 117 39.39 24.93 32.39
C PRO A 117 40.60 25.88 32.23
N PRO A 118 40.39 27.17 31.92
CA PRO A 118 41.48 28.10 31.69
C PRO A 118 42.18 28.46 33.01
N LEU A 119 43.46 28.09 33.14
CA LEU A 119 44.37 28.68 34.10
C LEU A 119 45.02 29.93 33.48
N GLY A 120 44.75 31.10 34.08
CA GLY A 120 45.66 32.24 34.14
C GLY A 120 45.66 33.23 32.95
N PRO A 121 45.73 34.55 33.21
CA PRO A 121 45.92 35.56 32.16
C PRO A 121 47.37 35.56 31.63
N PRO A 122 47.60 35.81 30.32
CA PRO A 122 48.93 35.85 29.75
C PRO A 122 49.69 37.15 30.09
N PRO A 123 51.04 37.12 30.17
CA PRO A 123 51.85 38.31 30.39
C PRO A 123 51.89 39.22 29.13
N PRO A 124 52.02 40.55 29.30
CA PRO A 124 52.05 41.49 28.18
C PRO A 124 53.43 41.52 27.52
N GLY A 125 53.45 41.47 26.19
CA GLY A 125 54.62 41.84 25.39
C GLY A 125 55.32 40.69 24.70
N PHE A 126 54.68 40.10 23.69
CA PHE A 126 55.39 39.48 22.57
C PHE A 126 54.67 39.81 21.27
N HIS A 127 55.18 40.82 20.57
CA HIS A 127 54.84 41.08 19.19
C HIS A 127 55.55 40.03 18.34
N HIS A 128 54.81 39.09 17.76
CA HIS A 128 55.34 38.22 16.71
C HIS A 128 54.80 38.66 15.34
N PRO A 129 55.69 38.68 14.32
CA PRO A 129 55.46 39.33 13.05
C PRO A 129 54.44 38.59 12.19
N ALA A 130 53.76 39.36 11.33
CA ALA A 130 52.81 38.88 10.34
C ALA A 130 53.42 37.75 9.49
N GLY A 131 52.93 36.53 9.70
CA GLY A 131 53.19 35.38 8.86
C GLY A 131 52.50 35.48 7.49
N PRO A 132 53.02 34.77 6.49
CA PRO A 132 52.78 35.03 5.08
C PRO A 132 51.33 34.73 4.64
N ARG A 133 50.84 35.58 3.72
CA ARG A 133 49.54 35.46 3.04
C ARG A 133 49.41 34.07 2.37
N PRO A 134 48.32 33.33 2.62
CA PRO A 134 47.91 32.25 1.74
C PRO A 134 47.43 32.85 0.40
N TYR A 135 47.96 32.28 -0.68
CA TYR A 135 47.58 32.55 -2.07
C TYR A 135 46.06 32.48 -2.28
N PRO A 136 45.46 33.33 -3.15
CA PRO A 136 44.09 33.10 -3.59
C PRO A 136 44.05 31.77 -4.35
N ALA A 137 43.22 30.84 -3.89
CA ALA A 137 42.89 29.64 -4.64
C ALA A 137 42.36 30.06 -6.02
N PRO A 138 42.82 29.45 -7.13
CA PRO A 138 42.18 29.62 -8.43
C PRO A 138 40.71 29.28 -8.28
N GLY A 139 39.84 30.19 -8.72
CA GLY A 139 38.40 30.06 -8.61
C GLY A 139 37.92 28.70 -9.07
N GLY A 140 37.51 27.86 -8.12
CA GLY A 140 36.61 26.78 -8.42
C GLY A 140 35.34 27.38 -9.02
N PRO A 141 34.81 26.84 -10.13
CA PRO A 141 33.56 27.33 -10.68
C PRO A 141 32.51 27.33 -9.57
N PRO A 142 31.66 28.37 -9.47
CA PRO A 142 30.63 28.41 -8.45
C PRO A 142 29.80 27.12 -8.55
N SER A 143 29.67 26.41 -7.43
CA SER A 143 28.70 25.33 -7.31
C SER A 143 27.38 25.84 -7.87
N PRO A 144 26.76 25.17 -8.87
CA PRO A 144 25.45 25.59 -9.32
C PRO A 144 24.52 25.44 -8.13
N GLN A 145 24.14 26.57 -7.52
CA GLN A 145 22.89 26.68 -6.81
C GLN A 145 21.84 26.23 -7.81
N ASN A 146 21.39 24.99 -7.65
CA ASN A 146 20.28 24.47 -8.42
C ASN A 146 19.04 25.17 -7.87
N ARG A 147 18.84 26.42 -8.28
CA ARG A 147 17.52 27.03 -8.34
C ARG A 147 16.75 26.15 -9.30
N THR A 148 16.02 25.20 -8.74
CA THR A 148 14.91 24.56 -9.44
C THR A 148 13.98 25.68 -9.88
N LYS A 149 14.16 26.10 -11.14
CA LYS A 149 13.15 26.85 -11.86
C LYS A 149 11.86 26.02 -11.78
N PRO A 150 10.70 26.65 -11.56
CA PRO A 150 9.47 25.95 -11.23
C PRO A 150 9.07 25.03 -12.39
N THR A 151 9.34 23.74 -12.21
CA THR A 151 8.91 22.64 -13.09
C THR A 151 7.39 22.50 -13.16
N TRP A 152 6.67 23.30 -12.36
CA TRP A 152 5.22 23.44 -12.43
C TRP A 152 4.73 24.05 -13.74
N LEU A 153 5.55 24.90 -14.39
CA LEU A 153 5.18 25.48 -15.70
C LEU A 153 5.19 24.44 -16.83
N PHE A 154 5.99 23.38 -16.74
CA PHE A 154 6.00 22.31 -17.75
C PHE A 154 4.88 21.28 -17.54
N LEU A 155 4.45 21.05 -16.29
CA LEU A 155 3.26 20.24 -15.97
C LEU A 155 1.97 20.96 -16.39
N ALA A 156 1.86 22.27 -16.14
CA ALA A 156 0.74 23.06 -16.62
C ALA A 156 0.71 23.13 -18.15
N LEU A 157 1.85 23.33 -18.82
CA LEU A 157 1.91 23.36 -20.29
C LEU A 157 1.61 22.00 -20.92
N GLY A 158 2.06 20.89 -20.33
CA GLY A 158 1.75 19.53 -20.80
C GLY A 158 0.26 19.18 -20.67
N VAL A 159 -0.37 19.53 -19.55
CA VAL A 159 -1.81 19.32 -19.33
C VAL A 159 -2.65 20.21 -20.25
N LEU A 160 -2.22 21.46 -20.50
CA LEU A 160 -2.92 22.37 -21.40
C LEU A 160 -2.78 21.94 -22.87
N LEU A 161 -1.65 21.35 -23.27
CA LEU A 161 -1.46 20.75 -24.60
C LEU A 161 -2.36 19.52 -24.80
N VAL A 162 -2.51 18.67 -23.78
CA VAL A 162 -3.42 17.51 -23.80
C VAL A 162 -4.89 17.97 -23.82
N LEU A 163 -5.27 18.96 -23.01
CA LEU A 163 -6.61 19.56 -23.03
C LEU A 163 -6.92 20.25 -24.37
N ALA A 164 -5.96 20.96 -24.97
CA ALA A 164 -6.13 21.57 -26.29
C ALA A 164 -6.27 20.52 -27.41
N LEU A 165 -5.57 19.38 -27.30
CA LEU A 165 -5.72 18.25 -28.23
C LEU A 165 -7.07 17.54 -28.06
N VAL A 166 -7.56 17.41 -26.83
CA VAL A 166 -8.87 16.80 -26.53
C VAL A 166 -10.03 17.73 -26.95
N VAL A 167 -9.91 19.04 -26.73
CA VAL A 167 -10.90 20.03 -27.19
C VAL A 167 -10.86 20.21 -28.71
N GLY A 168 -9.68 20.16 -29.33
CA GLY A 168 -9.54 20.16 -30.79
C GLY A 168 -10.15 18.91 -31.44
N ALA A 169 -9.99 17.74 -30.79
CA ALA A 169 -10.56 16.48 -31.26
C ALA A 169 -12.10 16.43 -31.11
N THR A 170 -12.66 16.97 -30.03
CA THR A 170 -14.13 17.01 -29.84
C THR A 170 -14.81 18.01 -30.76
N TRP A 171 -14.15 19.11 -31.12
CA TRP A 171 -14.72 20.09 -32.06
C TRP A 171 -14.58 19.68 -33.53
N TRP A 172 -13.50 18.97 -33.91
CA TRP A 172 -13.33 18.47 -35.28
C TRP A 172 -14.24 17.29 -35.61
N LEU A 173 -14.58 16.42 -34.64
CA LEU A 173 -15.58 15.36 -34.84
C LEU A 173 -17.05 15.84 -34.80
N SER A 174 -17.30 17.10 -34.45
CA SER A 174 -18.67 17.66 -34.39
C SER A 174 -19.07 18.45 -35.66
N ASN A 175 -18.15 18.72 -36.60
CA ASN A 175 -18.43 19.64 -37.72
C ASN A 175 -18.27 19.05 -39.14
N GLY A 176 -18.09 17.73 -39.27
CA GLY A 176 -18.42 16.98 -40.49
C GLY A 176 -19.33 15.84 -40.06
N THR A 177 -20.57 15.69 -40.53
CA THR A 177 -21.12 15.94 -41.86
C THR A 177 -22.64 16.00 -41.73
N ASN A 178 -23.28 16.97 -42.39
CA ASN A 178 -24.71 16.94 -42.65
C ASN A 178 -25.03 16.02 -43.84
N ALA A 179 -26.13 15.26 -43.68
CA ALA A 179 -26.98 14.57 -44.66
C ALA A 179 -26.62 13.11 -45.09
N PRO A 180 -27.62 12.33 -45.58
CA PRO A 180 -28.87 11.93 -44.93
C PRO A 180 -29.11 10.39 -44.97
N ASP A 181 -30.13 9.95 -44.22
CA ASP A 181 -30.84 8.64 -44.24
C ASP A 181 -30.25 7.46 -45.02
N GLY A 182 -29.88 6.41 -44.28
CA GLY A 182 -29.61 5.06 -44.82
C GLY A 182 -29.75 4.01 -43.73
N GLY A 183 -30.86 3.26 -43.77
CA GLY A 183 -31.12 2.14 -42.85
C GLY A 183 -30.15 0.97 -43.03
N GLY A 184 -29.74 0.37 -41.91
CA GLY A 184 -28.97 -0.86 -41.82
C GLY A 184 -29.28 -1.58 -40.50
N PRO A 185 -29.29 -2.93 -40.48
CA PRO A 185 -30.04 -3.73 -39.51
C PRO A 185 -29.40 -3.76 -38.12
N GLY A 186 -30.25 -3.75 -37.10
CA GLY A 186 -29.88 -3.68 -35.70
C GLY A 186 -29.08 -4.87 -35.20
N GLU A 187 -27.95 -4.59 -34.57
CA GLU A 187 -27.47 -5.40 -33.47
C GLU A 187 -28.30 -5.05 -32.24
N ALA A 188 -29.08 -6.03 -31.78
CA ALA A 188 -29.71 -5.98 -30.48
C ALA A 188 -28.60 -5.90 -29.43
N GLN A 189 -28.30 -4.67 -29.03
CA GLN A 189 -27.47 -4.39 -27.87
C GLN A 189 -28.22 -4.95 -26.67
N ALA A 190 -27.80 -6.14 -26.23
CA ALA A 190 -28.34 -6.79 -25.04
C ALA A 190 -28.29 -5.76 -23.91
N ALA A 191 -29.47 -5.34 -23.46
CA ALA A 191 -29.59 -4.37 -22.39
C ALA A 191 -28.78 -4.89 -21.20
N ALA A 192 -27.73 -4.16 -20.85
CA ALA A 192 -27.06 -4.36 -19.56
C ALA A 192 -28.16 -4.38 -18.49
N PRO A 193 -28.14 -5.35 -17.56
CA PRO A 193 -29.14 -5.38 -16.50
C PRO A 193 -29.15 -4.01 -15.84
N LYS A 194 -30.33 -3.40 -15.70
CA LYS A 194 -30.51 -2.13 -14.97
C LYS A 194 -29.97 -2.33 -13.56
N ARG A 195 -28.71 -1.98 -13.36
CA ARG A 195 -28.07 -1.97 -12.04
C ARG A 195 -28.77 -0.88 -11.22
N PRO A 196 -28.88 -1.06 -9.89
CA PRO A 196 -29.48 -0.06 -9.03
C PRO A 196 -28.82 1.28 -9.28
N ASP A 197 -29.63 2.32 -9.40
CA ASP A 197 -29.17 3.70 -9.47
C ASP A 197 -28.53 4.05 -8.12
N LEU A 198 -27.27 3.65 -7.96
CA LEU A 198 -26.51 3.77 -6.72
C LEU A 198 -26.28 5.26 -6.42
N GLU A 199 -26.15 6.06 -7.49
CA GLU A 199 -25.97 7.50 -7.45
C GLU A 199 -27.14 8.23 -6.77
N SER A 200 -28.40 7.86 -7.07
CA SER A 200 -29.57 8.46 -6.40
C SER A 200 -29.82 7.94 -4.98
N ARG A 201 -29.25 6.80 -4.62
CA ARG A 201 -29.38 6.22 -3.27
C ARG A 201 -28.37 6.78 -2.28
N LEU A 202 -27.23 7.28 -2.73
CA LEU A 202 -26.24 7.84 -1.82
C LEU A 202 -26.71 9.21 -1.31
N PRO A 203 -26.75 9.44 0.02
CA PRO A 203 -27.09 10.74 0.57
C PRO A 203 -26.03 11.78 0.18
N ALA A 204 -26.43 13.04 0.13
CA ALA A 204 -25.49 14.14 0.05
C ALA A 204 -24.63 14.17 1.32
N LEU A 205 -23.31 14.35 1.14
CA LEU A 205 -22.38 14.52 2.25
C LEU A 205 -22.35 15.99 2.69
N PRO A 206 -22.04 16.27 3.97
CA PRO A 206 -21.90 17.64 4.45
C PRO A 206 -20.78 18.40 3.71
N GLY A 207 -20.99 19.69 3.46
CA GLY A 207 -19.99 20.57 2.85
C GLY A 207 -20.04 20.62 1.32
N ALA A 208 -18.91 21.00 0.72
CA ALA A 208 -18.73 21.06 -0.72
C ALA A 208 -18.31 19.70 -1.26
N ALA A 209 -19.04 19.19 -2.26
CA ALA A 209 -18.71 17.93 -2.89
C ALA A 209 -17.42 18.02 -3.73
N ASP A 210 -16.63 16.96 -3.72
CA ASP A 210 -15.47 16.81 -4.57
C ASP A 210 -15.88 16.76 -6.04
N ALA A 211 -15.10 17.41 -6.91
CA ALA A 211 -15.34 17.45 -8.36
C ALA A 211 -15.34 16.06 -9.03
N ASN A 212 -14.70 15.07 -8.38
CA ASN A 212 -14.63 13.70 -8.86
C ASN A 212 -15.74 12.80 -8.30
N SER A 213 -16.67 13.34 -7.50
CA SER A 213 -17.80 12.57 -6.97
C SER A 213 -18.70 12.09 -8.11
N SER A 214 -18.58 10.83 -8.47
CA SER A 214 -19.30 10.22 -9.60
C SER A 214 -19.28 8.69 -9.49
N ILE A 215 -19.98 8.02 -10.41
CA ILE A 215 -19.76 6.61 -10.70
C ILE A 215 -18.61 6.50 -11.71
N MET A 216 -17.64 5.63 -11.42
CA MET A 216 -16.48 5.39 -12.27
C MET A 216 -16.11 3.91 -12.28
N SER A 217 -15.24 3.49 -13.21
CA SER A 217 -14.72 2.13 -13.19
C SER A 217 -13.79 1.91 -12.00
N VAL A 218 -13.58 0.65 -11.60
CA VAL A 218 -12.68 0.35 -10.48
C VAL A 218 -11.22 0.69 -10.78
N GLU A 219 -10.81 0.60 -12.04
CA GLU A 219 -9.49 1.01 -12.49
C GLU A 219 -9.34 2.52 -12.35
N LYS A 220 -10.37 3.28 -12.74
CA LYS A 220 -10.35 4.73 -12.61
C LYS A 220 -10.29 5.17 -11.15
N GLY A 221 -10.98 4.47 -10.25
CA GLY A 221 -10.89 4.72 -8.82
C GLY A 221 -9.48 4.52 -8.26
N ALA A 222 -8.74 3.52 -8.74
CA ALA A 222 -7.34 3.32 -8.39
C ALA A 222 -6.42 4.41 -8.98
N GLU A 223 -6.66 4.87 -10.21
CA GLU A 223 -5.91 5.99 -10.79
C GLU A 223 -6.10 7.31 -10.02
N LEU A 224 -7.24 7.46 -9.33
CA LEU A 224 -7.55 8.60 -8.46
C LEU A 224 -7.12 8.38 -7.00
N ASP A 225 -6.35 7.32 -6.71
CA ASP A 225 -5.88 6.96 -5.37
C ASP A 225 -7.01 6.76 -4.33
N LEU A 226 -8.24 6.41 -4.76
CA LEU A 226 -9.34 6.10 -3.84
C LEU A 226 -9.07 4.81 -3.05
N TYR A 227 -8.24 3.92 -3.61
CA TYR A 227 -7.72 2.71 -3.01
C TYR A 227 -6.45 2.27 -3.75
N PRO A 228 -5.62 1.40 -3.15
CA PRO A 228 -4.41 0.91 -3.82
C PRO A 228 -4.72 0.15 -5.11
N ILE A 229 -3.89 0.31 -6.14
CA ILE A 229 -4.02 -0.40 -7.44
C ILE A 229 -4.10 -1.92 -7.29
N GLN A 230 -3.53 -2.47 -6.23
CA GLN A 230 -3.52 -3.89 -5.87
C GLN A 230 -4.91 -4.41 -5.46
N ALA A 231 -5.84 -3.51 -5.12
CA ALA A 231 -7.20 -3.85 -4.77
C ALA A 231 -8.07 -4.16 -6.00
N VAL A 232 -7.75 -3.59 -7.17
CA VAL A 232 -8.49 -3.78 -8.43
C VAL A 232 -8.73 -5.25 -8.78
N PRO A 233 -7.71 -6.15 -8.83
CA PRO A 233 -7.96 -7.55 -9.16
C PRO A 233 -8.86 -8.26 -8.15
N VAL A 234 -8.80 -7.89 -6.86
CA VAL A 234 -9.68 -8.45 -5.82
C VAL A 234 -11.12 -8.00 -6.05
N PHE A 235 -11.33 -6.73 -6.37
CA PHE A 235 -12.67 -6.21 -6.69
C PHE A 235 -13.26 -6.91 -7.91
N GLN A 236 -12.50 -7.01 -9.00
CA GLN A 236 -12.93 -7.68 -10.23
C GLN A 236 -13.24 -9.17 -10.00
N GLN A 237 -12.43 -9.86 -9.20
CA GLN A 237 -12.68 -11.26 -8.80
C GLN A 237 -14.05 -11.44 -8.12
N HIS A 238 -14.51 -10.42 -7.39
CA HIS A 238 -15.80 -10.37 -6.69
C HIS A 238 -16.91 -9.66 -7.50
N GLY A 239 -16.67 -9.42 -8.79
CA GLY A 239 -17.64 -8.86 -9.73
C GLY A 239 -17.85 -7.35 -9.61
N ALA A 240 -16.97 -6.65 -8.90
CA ALA A 240 -16.97 -5.20 -8.85
C ALA A 240 -16.18 -4.61 -10.01
N THR A 241 -16.90 -3.98 -10.94
CA THR A 241 -16.34 -3.28 -12.10
C THR A 241 -16.50 -1.77 -12.04
N GLU A 242 -17.38 -1.29 -11.15
CA GLU A 242 -17.70 0.12 -10.96
C GLU A 242 -17.70 0.47 -9.47
N VAL A 243 -17.45 1.73 -9.16
CA VAL A 243 -17.52 2.29 -7.82
C VAL A 243 -18.23 3.64 -7.89
N ALA A 244 -19.21 3.85 -7.02
CA ALA A 244 -19.73 5.19 -6.75
C ALA A 244 -18.87 5.84 -5.67
N TYR A 245 -18.22 6.94 -6.02
CA TYR A 245 -17.44 7.76 -5.12
C TYR A 245 -18.22 9.01 -4.72
N ARG A 246 -18.20 9.32 -3.41
CA ARG A 246 -18.62 10.62 -2.87
C ARG A 246 -17.53 11.12 -1.93
N GLY A 247 -16.92 12.23 -2.30
CA GLY A 247 -16.04 13.00 -1.43
C GLY A 247 -16.68 14.34 -1.10
N ALA A 248 -16.46 14.84 0.09
CA ALA A 248 -16.84 16.21 0.43
C ALA A 248 -15.92 16.78 1.52
N HIS A 249 -15.83 18.10 1.55
CA HIS A 249 -15.14 18.83 2.60
C HIS A 249 -15.99 19.99 3.09
N ASP A 250 -16.03 20.22 4.41
CA ASP A 250 -16.70 21.40 4.96
C ASP A 250 -15.73 22.59 5.14
N SER A 251 -16.27 23.73 5.57
CA SER A 251 -15.50 24.96 5.77
C SER A 251 -14.47 24.88 6.90
N GLU A 252 -14.57 23.86 7.74
CA GLU A 252 -13.69 23.59 8.88
C GLU A 252 -12.64 22.52 8.52
N ASP A 253 -12.48 22.21 7.23
CA ASP A 253 -11.53 21.21 6.73
C ASP A 253 -11.80 19.80 7.26
N HIS A 254 -13.05 19.45 7.57
CA HIS A 254 -13.45 18.06 7.77
C HIS A 254 -13.65 17.38 6.43
N GLY A 255 -13.11 16.18 6.26
CA GLY A 255 -13.20 15.42 5.02
C GLY A 255 -14.11 14.21 5.19
N TYR A 256 -15.01 14.01 4.23
CA TYR A 256 -15.90 12.87 4.13
C TYR A 256 -15.55 12.09 2.86
N PHE A 257 -15.48 10.77 2.97
CA PHE A 257 -15.14 9.88 1.87
C PHE A 257 -16.03 8.64 1.95
N VAL A 258 -16.78 8.38 0.88
CA VAL A 258 -17.65 7.21 0.77
C VAL A 258 -17.42 6.51 -0.56
N LEU A 259 -17.28 5.19 -0.49
CA LEU A 259 -17.33 4.30 -1.65
C LEU A 259 -18.50 3.35 -1.51
N ALA A 260 -19.25 3.15 -2.60
CA ALA A 260 -20.22 2.09 -2.73
C ALA A 260 -19.92 1.30 -4.00
N MET A 261 -19.67 0.01 -3.84
CA MET A 261 -19.15 -0.87 -4.88
C MET A 261 -20.11 -2.05 -5.09
N PRO A 262 -20.88 -2.07 -6.18
CA PRO A 262 -21.68 -3.23 -6.55
C PRO A 262 -20.77 -4.45 -6.79
N THR A 263 -21.19 -5.61 -6.33
CA THR A 263 -20.52 -6.91 -6.49
C THR A 263 -21.49 -7.93 -7.08
N SER A 264 -21.00 -9.13 -7.41
CA SER A 264 -21.84 -10.18 -7.98
C SER A 264 -22.87 -10.75 -6.99
N SER A 265 -22.60 -10.70 -5.68
CA SER A 265 -23.49 -11.27 -4.66
C SER A 265 -23.28 -10.64 -3.28
N PRO A 266 -24.21 -10.82 -2.33
CA PRO A 266 -23.98 -10.41 -0.94
C PRO A 266 -22.78 -11.08 -0.27
N ALA A 267 -22.43 -12.31 -0.68
CA ALA A 267 -21.23 -12.97 -0.18
C ALA A 267 -19.96 -12.27 -0.68
N ASP A 268 -19.94 -11.87 -1.94
CA ASP A 268 -18.84 -11.14 -2.56
C ASP A 268 -18.67 -9.75 -1.94
N ALA A 269 -19.76 -9.03 -1.67
CA ALA A 269 -19.71 -7.76 -0.96
C ALA A 269 -19.02 -7.88 0.41
N ARG A 270 -19.29 -8.96 1.15
CA ARG A 270 -18.62 -9.23 2.44
C ARG A 270 -17.14 -9.53 2.25
N GLN A 271 -16.75 -10.28 1.22
CA GLN A 271 -15.33 -10.53 0.92
C GLN A 271 -14.57 -9.23 0.59
N VAL A 272 -15.18 -8.34 -0.19
CA VAL A 272 -14.60 -7.02 -0.50
C VAL A 272 -14.46 -6.17 0.76
N VAL A 273 -15.48 -6.15 1.62
CA VAL A 273 -15.45 -5.46 2.92
C VAL A 273 -14.33 -6.00 3.81
N ASP A 274 -14.23 -7.33 3.96
CA ASP A 274 -13.19 -7.98 4.77
C ASP A 274 -11.78 -7.72 4.24
N TYR A 275 -11.61 -7.64 2.93
CA TYR A 275 -10.34 -7.28 2.29
C TYR A 275 -9.96 -5.83 2.63
N LEU A 276 -10.90 -4.89 2.47
CA LEU A 276 -10.67 -3.47 2.73
C LEU A 276 -10.38 -3.20 4.21
N PHE A 277 -11.16 -3.79 5.12
CA PHE A 277 -10.96 -3.67 6.56
C PHE A 277 -9.56 -4.19 6.98
N ARG A 278 -9.17 -5.38 6.51
CA ARG A 278 -7.83 -5.93 6.77
C ARG A 278 -6.73 -5.08 6.16
N GLY A 279 -6.97 -4.49 4.99
CA GLY A 279 -6.08 -3.54 4.35
C GLY A 279 -5.86 -2.27 5.18
N ALA A 280 -6.91 -1.77 5.86
CA ALA A 280 -6.76 -0.65 6.78
C ALA A 280 -5.91 -1.03 8.01
N LEU A 281 -6.14 -2.21 8.59
CA LEU A 281 -5.34 -2.68 9.72
C LEU A 281 -3.86 -2.87 9.35
N SER A 282 -3.57 -3.47 8.18
CA SER A 282 -2.19 -3.58 7.69
C SER A 282 -1.57 -2.22 7.34
N GLY A 283 -2.41 -1.23 7.00
CA GLY A 283 -2.04 0.16 6.79
C GLY A 283 -1.77 0.97 8.07
N GLY A 284 -1.82 0.34 9.26
CA GLY A 284 -1.51 0.98 10.54
C GLY A 284 -2.70 1.62 11.26
N PHE A 285 -3.93 1.41 10.77
CA PHE A 285 -5.14 1.77 11.52
C PHE A 285 -5.41 0.72 12.61
N THR A 286 -6.06 1.15 13.69
CA THR A 286 -6.38 0.30 14.84
C THR A 286 -7.88 0.08 14.91
N ALA A 287 -8.31 -1.17 15.09
CA ALA A 287 -9.71 -1.49 15.32
C ALA A 287 -10.18 -0.98 16.68
N GLU A 288 -11.41 -0.45 16.72
CA GLU A 288 -12.07 -0.09 17.96
C GLU A 288 -12.73 -1.29 18.64
N ALA A 289 -13.27 -1.07 19.84
CA ALA A 289 -13.92 -2.10 20.64
C ALA A 289 -15.15 -2.73 19.96
N ASP A 290 -15.78 -2.04 19.01
CA ASP A 290 -16.89 -2.56 18.22
C ASP A 290 -16.46 -3.57 17.13
N GLY A 291 -15.16 -3.67 16.85
CA GLY A 291 -14.57 -4.57 15.85
C GLY A 291 -14.87 -4.22 14.39
N ALA A 292 -15.64 -3.17 14.12
CA ALA A 292 -16.08 -2.78 12.78
C ALA A 292 -15.62 -1.38 12.38
N THR A 293 -15.27 -0.55 13.37
CA THR A 293 -14.70 0.78 13.18
C THR A 293 -13.20 0.72 13.38
N VAL A 294 -12.46 1.48 12.59
CA VAL A 294 -11.03 1.70 12.79
C VAL A 294 -10.74 3.18 12.95
N THR A 295 -9.67 3.49 13.69
CA THR A 295 -9.14 4.83 13.82
C THR A 295 -7.64 4.87 13.52
N GLY A 296 -7.17 6.05 13.16
CA GLY A 296 -5.75 6.27 12.93
C GLY A 296 -5.47 7.73 12.62
N THR A 297 -4.19 8.04 12.52
CA THR A 297 -3.71 9.36 12.10
C THR A 297 -2.88 9.18 10.85
N LYS A 298 -3.16 9.96 9.81
CA LYS A 298 -2.36 10.00 8.58
C LYS A 298 -2.02 11.44 8.29
N ARG A 299 -0.72 11.71 8.16
CA ARG A 299 -0.17 13.09 8.12
C ARG A 299 -0.58 13.85 9.38
N ASP A 300 -1.31 14.94 9.22
CA ASP A 300 -1.83 15.84 10.25
C ASP A 300 -3.34 15.66 10.51
N ARG A 301 -3.94 14.59 9.98
CA ARG A 301 -5.38 14.33 10.06
C ARG A 301 -5.68 13.08 10.88
N ARG A 302 -6.64 13.19 11.80
CA ARG A 302 -7.24 12.04 12.48
C ARG A 302 -8.38 11.52 11.61
N MET A 303 -8.51 10.20 11.52
CA MET A 303 -9.47 9.53 10.67
C MET A 303 -10.21 8.44 11.43
N ARG A 304 -11.48 8.25 11.07
CA ARG A 304 -12.35 7.17 11.57
C ARG A 304 -13.07 6.55 10.39
N GLY A 305 -13.05 5.22 10.29
CA GLY A 305 -13.56 4.51 9.12
C GLY A 305 -14.29 3.23 9.48
N THR A 306 -15.23 2.83 8.62
CA THR A 306 -15.92 1.54 8.73
C THR A 306 -16.32 1.00 7.36
N TRP A 307 -16.63 -0.28 7.33
CA TRP A 307 -17.04 -1.02 6.15
C TRP A 307 -18.22 -1.91 6.49
N TYR A 308 -19.15 -2.07 5.54
CA TYR A 308 -20.24 -3.02 5.68
C TYR A 308 -20.80 -3.41 4.31
N ALA A 309 -21.47 -4.57 4.26
CA ALA A 309 -22.19 -5.01 3.08
C ALA A 309 -23.66 -4.56 3.16
N SER A 310 -24.22 -4.07 2.06
CA SER A 310 -25.64 -3.76 1.88
C SER A 310 -26.18 -4.57 0.71
N GLY A 311 -26.71 -5.76 0.99
CA GLY A 311 -26.98 -6.75 -0.06
C GLY A 311 -25.69 -7.03 -0.85
N ALA A 312 -25.75 -6.90 -2.18
CA ALA A 312 -24.60 -7.09 -3.07
C ALA A 312 -23.72 -5.83 -3.25
N VAL A 313 -23.77 -4.85 -2.32
CA VAL A 313 -22.95 -3.64 -2.38
C VAL A 313 -21.99 -3.61 -1.21
N ALA A 314 -20.69 -3.49 -1.47
CA ALA A 314 -19.69 -3.19 -0.45
C ALA A 314 -19.61 -1.69 -0.21
N VAL A 315 -19.71 -1.25 1.04
CA VAL A 315 -19.72 0.16 1.42
C VAL A 315 -18.52 0.47 2.31
N THR A 316 -17.83 1.57 2.01
CA THR A 316 -16.72 2.14 2.80
C THR A 316 -17.08 3.55 3.21
N ILE A 317 -16.83 3.90 4.47
CA ILE A 317 -16.99 5.26 4.99
C ILE A 317 -15.69 5.64 5.68
N TRP A 318 -15.20 6.83 5.40
CA TRP A 318 -14.15 7.51 6.16
C TRP A 318 -14.57 8.94 6.45
N VAL A 319 -14.36 9.36 7.69
CA VAL A 319 -14.44 10.76 8.10
C VAL A 319 -13.08 11.14 8.67
N SER A 320 -12.64 12.36 8.37
CA SER A 320 -11.37 12.90 8.82
C SER A 320 -11.51 14.34 9.30
N GLN A 321 -10.64 14.73 10.22
CA GLN A 321 -10.54 16.09 10.73
C GLN A 321 -9.07 16.44 11.02
N PRO A 322 -8.72 17.72 11.21
CA PRO A 322 -7.42 18.11 11.74
C PRO A 322 -7.11 17.41 13.08
N SER A 323 -5.89 16.88 13.23
CA SER A 323 -5.50 16.11 14.42
C SER A 323 -5.47 16.92 15.72
N THR A 324 -5.46 18.26 15.62
CA THR A 324 -5.51 19.22 16.73
C THR A 324 -6.90 19.38 17.32
N GLU A 325 -7.95 18.94 16.62
CA GLU A 325 -9.33 19.06 17.09
C GLU A 325 -9.75 17.92 18.02
N ASP A 326 -10.82 18.17 18.78
CA ASP A 326 -11.42 17.22 19.71
C ASP A 326 -11.92 15.99 18.95
N GLU A 327 -11.52 14.79 19.39
CA GLU A 327 -11.94 13.51 18.80
C GLU A 327 -13.46 13.29 18.89
N THR A 328 -14.12 13.92 19.86
CA THR A 328 -15.58 13.81 20.03
C THR A 328 -16.32 14.35 18.81
N VAL A 329 -15.81 15.40 18.18
CA VAL A 329 -16.36 15.97 16.94
C VAL A 329 -16.24 14.96 15.80
N LEU A 330 -15.09 14.30 15.67
CA LEU A 330 -14.87 13.25 14.66
C LEU A 330 -15.87 12.12 14.82
N ARG A 331 -16.07 11.68 16.06
CA ARG A 331 -16.97 10.57 16.39
C ARG A 331 -18.41 10.92 16.06
N GLU A 332 -18.89 12.09 16.48
CA GLU A 332 -20.26 12.53 16.19
C GLU A 332 -20.50 12.65 14.68
N ARG A 333 -19.59 13.27 13.95
CA ARG A 333 -19.69 13.41 12.48
C ARG A 333 -19.67 12.06 11.78
N PHE A 334 -18.81 11.16 12.24
CA PHE A 334 -18.75 9.79 11.74
C PHE A 334 -20.06 9.05 11.98
N ASP A 335 -20.59 9.07 13.20
CA ASP A 335 -21.83 8.37 13.56
C ASP A 335 -23.03 8.92 12.78
N ASN A 336 -23.10 10.24 12.60
CA ASN A 336 -24.12 10.89 11.77
C ASN A 336 -24.02 10.44 10.29
N THR A 337 -22.81 10.38 9.74
CA THR A 337 -22.57 9.94 8.35
C THR A 337 -22.93 8.46 8.16
N VAL A 338 -22.51 7.60 9.10
CA VAL A 338 -22.85 6.17 9.10
C VAL A 338 -24.36 5.97 9.21
N THR A 339 -25.04 6.72 10.06
CA THR A 339 -26.50 6.66 10.22
C THR A 339 -27.22 7.06 8.94
N ALA A 340 -26.84 8.19 8.34
CA ALA A 340 -27.41 8.64 7.07
C ALA A 340 -27.21 7.61 5.96
N LEU A 341 -26.02 7.01 5.86
CA LEU A 341 -25.73 6.03 4.83
C LEU A 341 -26.43 4.70 5.08
N ARG A 342 -26.54 4.25 6.33
CA ARG A 342 -27.29 3.02 6.68
C ARG A 342 -28.79 3.15 6.45
N ASN A 343 -29.36 4.35 6.55
CA ASN A 343 -30.76 4.58 6.20
C ASN A 343 -31.01 4.38 4.70
N ALA A 344 -30.05 4.71 3.84
CA ALA A 344 -30.20 4.58 2.39
C ALA A 344 -29.68 3.22 1.84
N LEU A 345 -28.62 2.69 2.45
CA LEU A 345 -27.96 1.42 2.19
C LEU A 345 -27.87 0.62 3.52
N PRO A 346 -28.93 -0.11 3.91
CA PRO A 346 -28.94 -0.87 5.17
C PRO A 346 -27.90 -1.98 5.20
N ALA A 347 -27.23 -2.16 6.34
CA ALA A 347 -26.25 -3.25 6.54
C ALA A 347 -26.95 -4.63 6.61
N GLN A 348 -26.32 -5.68 6.07
CA GLN A 348 -26.88 -7.04 5.98
C GLN A 348 -25.86 -8.18 6.19
#